data_AF-A0A317Y3E1-F1
#
_entry.id   AF-A0A317Y3E1-F1
#
_cell.length_a   1.000
_cell.length_b   1.000
_cell.length_c   1.000
_cell.angle_alpha   90.00
_cell.angle_beta   90.00
_cell.angle_gamma   90.00
#
_symmetry.space_group_name_H-M   'P 1'
#
loop_
_entity.id
_entity.type
_entity.pdbx_description
1 polymer ?
#
loop_
_entity_poly.entity_id
_entity_poly.type
_entity_poly.pdbx_seq_one_letter_code
_entity_poly.pdbx_strand_id
1 'polypeptide(L)'
;MGVISTVLGFSGFGFGFVAGIVIGYFLFIYVQPADVKDVKVRPLVEYDSKSLEGILPEIPLWVKNPDYDRIDWLNRFLELMWPYLNKAICRTAQDIAKPIIAENTAKYNIDSVEFEALTLGSLPPTFQGMKVYATEEQELIMEPCLKWAANPNVTVVIKSYGLKATVQIVDIQVFALPRITTTP
;
A
#
# COMPACT_ATOMS: atom_id res chain seq x y z
N MET A 1 49.69 -18.87 27.92
CA MET A 1 48.25 -19.25 27.87
C MET A 1 47.37 -18.22 27.15
N GLY A 2 47.63 -16.90 27.24
CA GLY A 2 46.75 -15.87 26.63
C GLY A 2 46.85 -15.68 25.10
N VAL A 3 47.99 -15.96 24.47
CA VAL A 3 48.16 -15.74 23.01
C VAL A 3 47.32 -16.72 22.18
N ILE A 4 47.28 -17.99 22.59
CA ILE A 4 46.51 -19.04 21.89
C ILE A 4 45.01 -18.78 22.01
N SER A 5 44.51 -18.36 23.17
CA SER A 5 43.08 -18.02 23.32
C SER A 5 42.67 -16.79 22.50
N THR A 6 43.58 -15.83 22.32
CA THR A 6 43.31 -14.61 21.53
C THR A 6 43.28 -14.92 20.03
N VAL A 7 44.18 -15.77 19.54
CA VAL A 7 44.19 -16.23 18.14
C VAL A 7 42.98 -17.12 17.84
N LEU A 8 42.60 -18.02 18.75
CA LEU A 8 41.38 -18.82 18.60
C LEU A 8 40.14 -17.94 18.55
N GLY A 9 40.05 -16.92 19.42
CA GLY A 9 38.93 -15.96 19.45
C GLY A 9 38.80 -15.15 18.16
N PHE A 10 39.91 -14.65 17.61
CA PHE A 10 39.91 -13.94 16.32
C PHE A 10 39.51 -14.86 15.15
N SER A 11 39.97 -16.11 15.15
CA SER A 11 39.58 -17.09 14.13
C SER A 11 38.09 -17.43 14.21
N GLY A 12 37.57 -17.67 15.42
CA GLY A 12 36.16 -17.99 15.65
C GLY A 12 35.23 -16.83 15.29
N PHE A 13 35.64 -15.59 15.59
CA PHE A 13 34.90 -14.40 15.18
C PHE A 13 34.92 -14.22 13.65
N GLY A 14 36.07 -14.43 12.99
CA GLY A 14 36.16 -14.36 11.52
C GLY A 14 35.28 -15.39 10.82
N PHE A 15 35.32 -16.66 11.26
CA PHE A 15 34.45 -17.70 10.71
C PHE A 15 32.96 -17.44 11.02
N GLY A 16 32.64 -17.01 12.24
CA GLY A 16 31.27 -16.66 12.64
C GLY A 16 30.70 -15.48 11.85
N PHE A 17 31.52 -14.46 11.58
CA PHE A 17 31.13 -13.30 10.79
C PHE A 17 30.86 -13.66 9.32
N VAL A 18 31.77 -14.42 8.69
CA VAL A 18 31.58 -14.88 7.30
C VAL A 18 30.38 -15.81 7.20
N ALA A 19 30.23 -16.78 8.11
CA ALA A 19 29.07 -17.67 8.15
C ALA A 19 27.76 -16.88 8.36
N GLY A 20 27.77 -15.88 9.24
CA GLY A 20 26.63 -15.00 9.49
C GLY A 20 26.20 -14.19 8.26
N ILE A 21 27.16 -13.63 7.51
CA ILE A 21 26.87 -12.93 6.25
C ILE A 21 26.29 -13.88 5.21
N VAL A 22 26.87 -15.08 5.05
CA VAL A 22 26.39 -16.07 4.08
C VAL A 22 24.98 -16.53 4.43
N ILE A 23 24.72 -16.87 5.69
CA ILE A 23 23.38 -17.26 6.15
C ILE A 23 22.39 -16.10 5.99
N GLY A 24 22.79 -14.88 6.37
CA GLY A 24 21.98 -13.67 6.20
C GLY A 24 21.62 -13.40 4.75
N TYR A 25 22.57 -13.56 3.82
CA TYR A 25 22.35 -13.43 2.38
C TYR A 25 21.37 -14.47 1.85
N PHE A 26 21.52 -15.74 2.24
CA PHE A 26 20.60 -16.81 1.85
C PHE A 26 19.20 -16.58 2.41
N LEU A 27 19.07 -16.17 3.68
CA LEU A 27 17.78 -15.82 4.28
C LEU A 27 17.15 -14.62 3.56
N PHE A 28 17.92 -13.58 3.23
CA PHE A 28 17.43 -12.40 2.54
C PHE A 28 16.86 -12.73 1.14
N ILE A 29 17.49 -13.64 0.40
CA ILE A 29 16.99 -14.10 -0.91
C ILE A 29 15.76 -15.02 -0.77
N TYR A 30 15.70 -15.83 0.28
CA TYR A 30 14.63 -16.82 0.47
C TYR A 30 13.36 -16.29 1.12
N VAL A 31 13.36 -15.08 1.71
CA VAL A 31 12.13 -14.40 2.11
C VAL A 31 11.38 -14.00 0.84
N GLN A 32 10.59 -14.94 0.32
CA GLN A 32 9.75 -14.71 -0.85
C GLN A 32 8.65 -13.70 -0.50
N PRO A 33 8.27 -12.82 -1.45
CA PRO A 33 7.05 -12.03 -1.31
C PRO A 33 5.88 -12.97 -1.05
N ALA A 34 5.13 -12.68 0.01
CA ALA A 34 3.99 -13.50 0.41
C ALA A 34 2.88 -13.34 -0.62
N ASP A 35 2.20 -14.45 -0.94
CA ASP A 35 1.02 -14.39 -1.80
C ASP A 35 -0.05 -13.51 -1.13
N VAL A 36 -0.51 -12.49 -1.86
CA VAL A 36 -1.47 -11.53 -1.32
C VAL A 36 -2.84 -12.20 -1.32
N LYS A 37 -3.30 -12.56 -0.12
CA LYS A 37 -4.59 -13.24 0.04
C LYS A 37 -5.73 -12.31 -0.37
N ASP A 38 -6.71 -12.88 -1.07
CA ASP A 38 -7.95 -12.18 -1.35
C ASP A 38 -8.71 -11.89 -0.05
N VAL A 39 -9.07 -10.62 0.12
CA VAL A 39 -9.85 -10.18 1.27
C VAL A 39 -11.31 -10.60 1.08
N LYS A 40 -11.80 -11.48 1.96
CA LYS A 40 -13.21 -11.86 1.99
C LYS A 40 -13.98 -10.87 2.87
N VAL A 41 -14.74 -9.96 2.25
CA VAL A 41 -15.65 -9.05 2.95
C VAL A 41 -16.76 -9.89 3.62
N ARG A 42 -16.95 -9.70 4.93
CA ARG A 42 -17.99 -10.39 5.70
C ARG A 42 -19.09 -9.41 6.10
N PRO A 43 -20.36 -9.84 6.10
CA PRO A 43 -21.46 -9.00 6.56
C PRO A 43 -21.37 -8.76 8.08
N LEU A 44 -21.88 -7.61 8.54
CA LEU A 44 -21.86 -7.22 9.96
C LEU A 44 -22.54 -8.23 10.89
N VAL A 45 -23.51 -9.00 10.38
CA VAL A 45 -24.25 -10.02 11.14
C VAL A 45 -23.35 -11.19 11.59
N GLU A 46 -22.24 -11.43 10.90
CA GLU A 46 -21.29 -12.49 11.23
C GLU A 46 -20.26 -12.08 12.30
N TYR A 47 -20.22 -10.82 12.72
CA TYR A 47 -19.27 -10.32 13.71
C TYR A 47 -19.76 -10.59 15.14
N ASP A 48 -18.82 -10.89 16.04
CA ASP A 48 -19.09 -11.01 17.48
C ASP A 48 -19.30 -9.62 18.11
N SER A 49 -19.95 -9.59 19.28
CA SER A 49 -20.27 -8.33 19.98
C SER A 49 -19.04 -7.48 20.27
N LYS A 50 -17.90 -8.09 20.64
CA LYS A 50 -16.66 -7.36 20.91
C LYS A 50 -16.07 -6.73 19.64
N SER A 51 -16.08 -7.43 18.51
CA SER A 51 -15.62 -6.83 17.25
C SER A 51 -16.57 -5.72 16.78
N LEU A 52 -17.88 -5.89 16.97
CA LEU A 52 -18.86 -4.84 16.66
C LEU A 52 -18.62 -3.57 17.49
N GLU A 53 -18.31 -3.71 18.79
CA GLU A 53 -17.92 -2.58 19.64
C GLU A 53 -16.68 -1.86 19.09
N GLY A 54 -15.70 -2.60 18.57
CA GLY A 54 -14.52 -2.04 17.90
C GLY A 54 -14.81 -1.31 16.58
N ILE A 55 -15.91 -1.63 15.89
CA ILE A 55 -16.32 -1.02 14.62
C ILE A 55 -17.23 0.20 14.83
N LEU A 56 -17.83 0.37 16.02
CA LEU A 56 -18.67 1.55 16.33
C LEU A 56 -17.99 2.89 15.99
N PRO A 57 -16.69 3.12 16.31
CA PRO A 57 -16.00 4.34 15.91
C PRO A 57 -15.83 4.50 14.40
N GLU A 58 -15.94 3.43 13.61
CA GLU A 58 -15.78 3.41 12.16
C GLU A 58 -17.10 3.54 11.38
N ILE A 59 -18.23 3.71 12.07
CA ILE A 59 -19.55 3.93 11.45
C ILE A 59 -19.47 5.12 10.46
N PRO A 60 -20.15 5.01 9.28
CA PRO A 60 -20.13 6.06 8.26
C PRO A 60 -20.56 7.44 8.77
N LEU A 61 -19.99 8.49 8.19
CA LEU A 61 -20.21 9.87 8.64
C LEU A 61 -21.67 10.31 8.46
N TRP A 62 -22.35 9.88 7.39
CA TRP A 62 -23.77 10.17 7.15
C TRP A 62 -24.72 9.61 8.23
N VAL A 63 -24.28 8.61 9.00
CA VAL A 63 -25.05 8.09 10.16
C VAL A 63 -24.80 8.94 11.40
N LYS A 64 -23.57 9.45 11.57
CA LYS A 64 -23.15 10.21 12.75
C LYS A 64 -23.50 11.68 12.68
N ASN A 65 -23.54 12.24 11.47
CA ASN A 65 -23.71 13.66 11.23
C ASN A 65 -24.71 13.88 10.08
N PRO A 66 -25.81 14.63 10.31
CA PRO A 66 -26.80 14.92 9.28
C PRO A 66 -26.29 15.78 8.13
N ASP A 67 -25.15 16.47 8.29
CA ASP A 67 -24.53 17.27 7.23
C ASP A 67 -23.95 16.44 6.08
N TYR A 68 -23.82 15.12 6.28
CA TYR A 68 -23.24 14.22 5.29
C TYR A 68 -24.34 13.46 4.57
N ASP A 69 -24.36 13.60 3.25
CA ASP A 69 -25.24 12.82 2.39
C ASP A 69 -24.66 11.45 2.11
N ARG A 70 -25.54 10.44 2.05
CA ARG A 70 -25.19 9.07 1.69
C ARG A 70 -25.05 8.93 0.17
N ILE A 71 -23.89 8.44 -0.30
CA ILE A 71 -23.61 8.28 -1.74
C ILE A 71 -23.36 6.81 -2.13
N ASP A 72 -24.35 5.96 -1.91
CA ASP A 72 -24.25 4.54 -2.29
C ASP A 72 -24.10 4.34 -3.81
N TRP A 73 -24.73 5.20 -4.60
CA TRP A 73 -24.71 5.07 -6.06
C TRP A 73 -23.29 5.21 -6.62
N LEU A 74 -22.48 6.10 -6.05
CA LEU A 74 -21.09 6.32 -6.46
C LEU A 74 -20.21 5.14 -6.05
N ASN A 75 -20.43 4.58 -4.87
CA ASN A 75 -19.74 3.38 -4.42
C ASN A 75 -20.03 2.19 -5.36
N ARG A 76 -21.29 1.98 -5.73
CA ARG A 76 -21.68 0.93 -6.71
C ARG A 76 -21.06 1.18 -8.09
N PHE A 77 -21.06 2.44 -8.54
CA PHE A 77 -20.43 2.81 -9.81
C PHE A 77 -18.93 2.50 -9.80
N LEU A 78 -18.22 2.87 -8.73
CA LEU A 78 -16.80 2.59 -8.58
C LEU A 78 -16.51 1.10 -8.53
N GLU A 79 -17.32 0.32 -7.82
CA GLU A 79 -17.19 -1.14 -7.75
C GLU A 79 -17.24 -1.79 -9.13
N LEU A 80 -18.19 -1.37 -9.98
CA LEU A 80 -18.31 -1.86 -11.35
C LEU A 80 -17.14 -1.42 -12.24
N MET A 81 -16.60 -0.22 -12.02
CA MET A 81 -15.51 0.35 -12.80
C MET A 81 -14.12 -0.09 -12.33
N TRP A 82 -14.00 -0.61 -11.11
CA TRP A 82 -12.73 -0.85 -10.44
C TRP A 82 -11.74 -1.72 -11.22
N PRO A 83 -12.13 -2.82 -11.88
CA PRO A 83 -11.18 -3.62 -12.66
C PRO A 83 -10.50 -2.83 -13.78
N TYR A 84 -11.24 -1.90 -14.40
CA TYR A 84 -10.73 -1.04 -15.46
C TYR A 84 -9.86 0.09 -14.90
N LEU A 85 -10.33 0.72 -13.82
CA LEU A 85 -9.60 1.78 -13.12
C LEU A 85 -8.28 1.26 -12.56
N ASN A 86 -8.27 0.12 -11.87
CA ASN A 86 -7.08 -0.52 -11.35
C ASN A 86 -6.03 -0.73 -12.47
N LYS A 87 -6.46 -1.30 -13.61
CA LYS A 87 -5.57 -1.52 -14.76
C LYS A 87 -5.03 -0.21 -15.35
N ALA A 88 -5.87 0.81 -15.47
CA ALA A 88 -5.47 2.11 -16.00
C ALA A 88 -4.50 2.83 -15.05
N ILE A 89 -4.82 2.90 -13.77
CA ILE A 89 -3.98 3.54 -12.75
C ILE A 89 -2.63 2.83 -12.65
N CYS A 90 -2.60 1.49 -12.66
CA CYS A 90 -1.34 0.73 -12.65
C CYS A 90 -0.46 1.07 -13.86
N ARG A 91 -1.03 1.16 -15.06
CA ARG A 91 -0.28 1.55 -16.27
C ARG A 91 0.26 2.98 -16.15
N THR A 92 -0.59 3.93 -15.77
CA THR A 92 -0.18 5.33 -15.58
C THR A 92 0.93 5.44 -14.52
N ALA A 93 0.81 4.72 -13.40
CA ALA A 93 1.82 4.69 -12.36
C ALA A 93 3.15 4.12 -12.86
N GLN A 94 3.13 3.04 -13.67
CA GLN A 94 4.33 2.51 -14.31
C GLN A 94 4.95 3.52 -15.27
N ASP A 95 4.15 4.19 -16.09
CA ASP A 95 4.65 5.16 -17.06
C ASP A 95 5.26 6.40 -16.40
N ILE A 96 4.69 6.85 -15.28
CA ILE A 96 5.28 7.91 -14.44
C ILE A 96 6.55 7.42 -13.72
N ALA A 97 6.56 6.18 -13.23
CA ALA A 97 7.69 5.64 -12.47
C ALA A 97 8.91 5.33 -13.35
N LYS A 98 8.73 4.91 -14.61
CA LYS A 98 9.81 4.59 -15.56
C LYS A 98 10.89 5.68 -15.65
N PRO A 99 10.58 6.96 -15.94
CA PRO A 99 11.60 8.00 -16.02
C PRO A 99 12.29 8.26 -14.67
N ILE A 100 11.52 8.23 -13.57
CA ILE A 100 12.07 8.44 -12.21
C ILE A 100 13.04 7.31 -11.85
N ILE A 101 12.68 6.07 -12.16
CA ILE A 101 13.53 4.89 -11.96
C ILE A 101 14.80 5.02 -12.80
N ALA A 102 14.69 5.38 -14.09
CA ALA A 102 15.85 5.51 -14.96
C ALA A 102 16.85 6.56 -14.44
N GLU A 103 16.37 7.71 -13.99
CA GLU A 103 17.19 8.77 -13.39
C GLU A 103 17.92 8.29 -12.13
N ASN A 104 17.19 7.64 -11.20
CA ASN A 104 17.78 7.15 -9.96
C ASN A 104 18.73 5.97 -10.18
N THR A 105 18.44 5.11 -11.16
CA THR A 105 19.29 3.96 -11.51
C THR A 105 20.66 4.44 -11.98
N ALA A 106 20.69 5.48 -12.84
CA ALA A 106 21.93 6.12 -13.30
C ALA A 106 22.67 6.83 -12.16
N LYS A 107 21.96 7.49 -11.24
CA LYS A 107 22.56 8.23 -10.12
C LYS A 107 23.23 7.34 -9.08
N TYR A 108 22.65 6.18 -8.78
CA TYR A 108 23.09 5.30 -7.68
C TYR A 108 23.84 4.04 -8.15
N ASN A 109 24.15 3.92 -9.45
CA ASN A 109 24.77 2.72 -10.05
C ASN A 109 24.01 1.42 -9.70
N ILE A 110 22.68 1.47 -9.83
CA ILE A 110 21.81 0.29 -9.70
C ILE A 110 21.78 -0.41 -11.07
N ASP A 111 21.74 -1.74 -11.11
CA ASP A 111 21.75 -2.47 -12.38
C ASP A 111 20.36 -2.47 -13.03
N SER A 112 19.30 -2.70 -12.24
CA SER A 112 17.92 -2.62 -12.71
C SER A 112 16.92 -2.45 -11.56
N VAL A 113 15.85 -1.70 -11.79
CA VAL A 113 14.65 -1.70 -10.93
C VAL A 113 13.45 -2.07 -11.80
N GLU A 114 12.76 -3.15 -11.44
CA GLU A 114 11.66 -3.71 -12.22
C GLU A 114 10.45 -3.96 -11.33
N PHE A 115 9.25 -3.70 -11.86
CA PHE A 115 8.01 -4.11 -11.21
C PHE A 115 7.70 -5.56 -11.60
N GLU A 116 7.73 -6.48 -10.64
CA GLU A 116 7.35 -7.89 -10.85
C GLU A 116 5.84 -8.06 -10.82
N ALA A 117 5.18 -7.35 -9.90
CA ALA A 117 3.72 -7.28 -9.81
C ALA A 117 3.30 -5.86 -9.46
N LEU A 118 2.23 -5.37 -10.09
CA LEU A 118 1.60 -4.10 -9.74
C LEU A 118 0.08 -4.23 -9.89
N THR A 119 -0.61 -4.34 -8.77
CA THR A 119 -2.06 -4.24 -8.68
C THR A 119 -2.44 -3.49 -7.42
N LEU A 120 -3.49 -2.68 -7.49
CA LEU A 120 -4.04 -1.96 -6.34
C LEU A 120 -4.97 -2.83 -5.47
N GLY A 121 -5.19 -4.08 -5.87
CA GLY A 121 -6.06 -5.01 -5.15
C GLY A 121 -7.48 -5.09 -5.70
N SER A 122 -8.29 -5.92 -5.06
CA SER A 122 -9.68 -6.20 -5.45
C SER A 122 -10.68 -5.22 -4.83
N LEU A 123 -10.29 -4.54 -3.75
CA LEU A 123 -11.17 -3.62 -3.02
C LEU A 123 -11.09 -2.18 -3.58
N PRO A 124 -12.20 -1.63 -4.10
CA PRO A 124 -12.24 -0.24 -4.51
C PRO A 124 -12.25 0.72 -3.31
N PRO A 125 -11.88 1.99 -3.53
CA PRO A 125 -12.16 3.05 -2.58
C PRO A 125 -13.65 3.20 -2.31
N THR A 126 -13.98 3.56 -1.08
CA THR A 126 -15.36 3.78 -0.62
C THR A 126 -15.54 5.20 -0.10
N PHE A 127 -16.70 5.78 -0.38
CA PHE A 127 -17.10 7.06 0.17
C PHE A 127 -18.03 6.86 1.37
N GLN A 128 -17.63 7.38 2.52
CA GLN A 128 -18.40 7.32 3.78
C GLN A 128 -19.41 8.46 3.95
N GLY A 129 -19.63 9.24 2.90
CA GLY A 129 -20.55 10.36 2.81
C GLY A 129 -19.92 11.54 2.09
N MET A 130 -20.71 12.56 1.80
CA MET A 130 -20.21 13.82 1.24
C MET A 130 -20.95 14.99 1.85
N LYS A 131 -20.21 16.04 2.13
CA LYS A 131 -20.78 17.32 2.51
C LYS A 131 -20.74 18.27 1.31
N VAL A 132 -21.83 18.98 1.07
CA VAL A 132 -21.96 19.90 -0.05
C VAL A 132 -22.32 21.28 0.50
N TYR A 133 -21.61 22.29 0.02
CA TYR A 133 -21.85 23.68 0.36
C TYR A 133 -22.07 24.47 -0.92
N ALA A 134 -23.15 25.24 -0.95
CA ALA A 134 -23.36 26.28 -1.93
C ALA A 134 -22.98 27.61 -1.29
N THR A 135 -22.06 28.35 -1.90
CA THR A 135 -21.67 29.69 -1.43
C THR A 135 -22.50 30.77 -2.13
N GLU A 136 -22.53 31.97 -1.53
CA GLU A 136 -23.19 33.14 -2.12
C GLU A 136 -22.53 33.58 -3.44
N GLU A 137 -21.25 33.23 -3.64
CA GLU A 137 -20.44 33.56 -4.82
C GLU A 137 -20.65 32.59 -6.00
N GLN A 138 -21.75 31.83 -6.02
CA GLN A 138 -22.03 30.78 -7.02
C GLN A 138 -20.97 29.66 -7.06
N GLU A 139 -20.19 29.47 -6.00
CA GLU A 139 -19.27 28.34 -5.91
C GLU A 139 -19.98 27.14 -5.27
N LEU A 140 -19.72 25.96 -5.83
CA LEU A 140 -20.15 24.69 -5.25
C LEU A 140 -18.91 23.98 -4.69
N ILE A 141 -18.93 23.72 -3.38
CA ILE A 141 -17.87 23.01 -2.68
C ILE A 141 -18.40 21.64 -2.28
N MET A 142 -17.68 20.59 -2.66
CA MET A 142 -17.98 19.21 -2.31
C MET A 142 -16.82 18.62 -1.52
N GLU A 143 -17.12 17.99 -0.38
CA GLU A 143 -16.16 17.34 0.50
C GLU A 143 -16.55 15.87 0.70
N PRO A 144 -16.22 14.96 -0.25
CA PRO A 144 -16.46 13.55 -0.06
C PRO A 144 -15.45 12.94 0.93
N CYS A 145 -15.93 12.10 1.85
CA CYS A 145 -15.07 11.35 2.76
C CYS A 145 -14.65 10.04 2.14
N LEU A 146 -13.38 9.97 1.71
CA LEU A 146 -12.78 8.80 1.08
C LEU A 146 -12.11 7.91 2.14
N LYS A 147 -12.48 6.63 2.13
CA LYS A 147 -11.74 5.58 2.84
C LYS A 147 -11.43 4.44 1.89
N TRP A 148 -10.17 4.01 1.89
CA TRP A 148 -9.71 2.95 1.02
C TRP A 148 -8.76 2.03 1.78
N ALA A 149 -9.24 0.82 2.07
CA ALA A 149 -8.45 -0.27 2.61
C ALA A 149 -8.17 -1.25 1.46
N ALA A 150 -7.04 -1.05 0.80
CA ALA A 150 -6.63 -1.79 -0.36
C ALA A 150 -5.76 -2.99 0.03
N ASN A 151 -5.88 -4.08 -0.71
CA ASN A 151 -4.99 -5.24 -0.68
C ASN A 151 -4.09 -5.27 -1.93
N PRO A 152 -3.19 -4.29 -2.11
CA PRO A 152 -2.37 -4.22 -3.30
C PRO A 152 -1.31 -5.34 -3.30
N ASN A 153 -0.88 -5.70 -4.49
CA ASN A 153 0.34 -6.49 -4.69
C ASN A 153 1.28 -5.65 -5.55
N VAL A 154 2.14 -4.89 -4.88
CA VAL A 154 3.19 -4.11 -5.52
C VAL A 154 4.52 -4.73 -5.14
N THR A 155 5.10 -5.51 -6.05
CA THR A 155 6.40 -6.17 -5.88
C THR A 155 7.41 -5.50 -6.79
N VAL A 156 8.45 -4.93 -6.18
CA VAL A 156 9.55 -4.25 -6.86
C VAL A 156 10.83 -5.02 -6.63
N VAL A 157 11.53 -5.34 -7.71
CA VAL A 157 12.81 -6.04 -7.70
C VAL A 157 13.91 -5.05 -8.05
N ILE A 158 14.88 -4.92 -7.16
CA ILE A 158 16.07 -4.09 -7.32
C ILE A 158 17.27 -5.03 -7.47
N LYS A 159 18.02 -4.89 -8.56
CA LYS A 159 19.28 -5.61 -8.80
C LYS A 159 20.43 -4.62 -8.75
N SER A 160 21.43 -4.88 -7.93
CA SER A 160 22.63 -4.03 -7.82
C SER A 160 23.80 -4.83 -7.27
N TYR A 161 24.99 -4.70 -7.88
CA TYR A 161 26.24 -5.36 -7.44
C TYR A 161 26.11 -6.88 -7.26
N GLY A 162 25.29 -7.54 -8.08
CA GLY A 162 25.02 -8.98 -7.99
C GLY A 162 24.05 -9.41 -6.87
N LEU A 163 23.49 -8.45 -6.12
CA LEU A 163 22.44 -8.67 -5.13
C LEU A 163 21.07 -8.41 -5.77
N LYS A 164 20.10 -9.29 -5.48
CA LYS A 164 18.67 -9.10 -5.81
C LYS A 164 17.93 -8.81 -4.51
N ALA A 165 17.38 -7.62 -4.38
CA ALA A 165 16.48 -7.23 -3.30
C ALA A 165 15.05 -7.15 -3.84
N THR A 166 14.10 -7.78 -3.15
CA THR A 166 12.68 -7.70 -3.48
C THR A 166 11.97 -6.96 -2.36
N VAL A 167 11.20 -5.94 -2.71
CA VAL A 167 10.36 -5.18 -1.78
C VAL A 167 8.91 -5.37 -2.21
N GLN A 168 8.08 -5.85 -1.29
CA GLN A 168 6.65 -6.00 -1.52
C GLN A 168 5.90 -5.05 -0.59
N ILE A 169 4.99 -4.26 -1.16
CA ILE A 169 4.05 -3.46 -0.39
C ILE A 169 2.78 -4.31 -0.20
N VAL A 170 2.44 -4.54 1.06
CA VAL A 170 1.26 -5.28 1.50
C VAL A 170 0.43 -4.35 2.36
N ASP A 171 -0.88 -4.33 2.12
CA ASP A 171 -1.89 -3.51 2.80
C ASP A 171 -1.67 -1.99 2.72
N ILE A 172 -2.56 -1.31 2.01
CA ILE A 172 -2.59 0.15 1.96
C ILE A 172 -3.90 0.64 2.55
N GLN A 173 -3.81 1.55 3.51
CA GLN A 173 -4.97 2.23 4.07
C GLN A 173 -4.85 3.72 3.84
N VAL A 174 -5.84 4.29 3.17
CA VAL A 174 -5.93 5.71 2.85
C VAL A 174 -7.23 6.27 3.40
N PHE A 175 -7.11 7.35 4.15
CA PHE A 175 -8.21 8.15 4.66
C PHE A 175 -8.01 9.57 4.17
N ALA A 176 -8.96 10.10 3.41
CA ALA A 176 -8.85 11.44 2.84
C ALA A 176 -10.20 12.17 2.85
N LEU A 177 -10.12 13.48 2.99
CA LEU A 177 -11.24 14.41 2.86
C LEU A 177 -10.90 15.41 1.74
N PRO A 178 -10.88 14.98 0.47
CA PRO A 178 -10.65 15.88 -0.64
C PRO A 178 -11.74 16.96 -0.68
N ARG A 179 -11.34 18.19 -0.97
CA ARG A 179 -12.25 19.31 -1.21
C ARG A 179 -12.22 19.64 -2.69
N ILE A 180 -13.38 19.61 -3.32
CA ILE A 180 -13.58 19.90 -4.73
C ILE A 180 -14.39 21.20 -4.80
N THR A 181 -13.78 22.26 -5.31
CA THR A 181 -14.47 23.53 -5.57
C THR A 181 -14.72 23.63 -7.06
N THR A 182 -15.98 23.75 -7.47
CA THR A 182 -16.33 24.07 -8.85
C THR A 182 -16.73 25.54 -8.90
N THR A 183 -15.89 26.33 -9.55
CA THR A 183 -16.15 27.73 -9.90
C THR A 183 -16.63 27.79 -11.36
N PRO A 184 -17.51 28.74 -11.71
CA PRO A 184 -17.91 28.98 -13.10
C PRO A 184 -16.75 29.41 -14.01
#